data_AF-A0A1Q3Y8B1-F1
#
_entry.id   AF-A0A1Q3Y8B1-F1
#
_cell.length_a   1.000
_cell.length_b   1.000
_cell.length_c   1.000
_cell.angle_alpha   90.00
_cell.angle_beta   90.00
_cell.angle_gamma   90.00
#
_symmetry.space_group_name_H-M   'P 1'
#
loop_
_entity.id
_entity.type
_entity.pdbx_description
1 polymer ?
#
loop_
_entity_poly.entity_id
_entity_poly.type
_entity_poly.pdbx_seq_one_letter_code
_entity_poly.pdbx_strand_id
1 'polypeptide(L)'
;MTIACSTIGLSLNAAAALSGRSVRTWQRRVEEGAVQRLADGRALVPADALQPLVLAALSAGELQWLEPADSGDARAQAQVGALLALSALQPGDHGEHDERAGACLVQAALYFLEQAAQQGEADAMHWLGLLHAAGLCGDAAGEALALMWLARAATHGHALAREQLAGLMPR
;
A
#
# COMPACT_ATOMS: atom_id res chain seq x y z
N MET A 1 16.82 4.47 -17.36
CA MET A 1 16.01 5.69 -17.47
C MET A 1 15.99 6.35 -16.11
N THR A 2 16.68 7.47 -15.95
CA THR A 2 16.77 8.22 -14.70
C THR A 2 15.40 8.76 -14.36
N ILE A 3 14.83 8.42 -13.19
CA ILE A 3 13.62 9.05 -12.64
C ILE A 3 14.00 10.50 -12.33
N ALA A 4 14.04 11.35 -13.34
CA ALA A 4 14.41 12.74 -13.19
C ALA A 4 13.25 13.46 -12.47
N CYS A 5 13.49 13.86 -11.22
CA CYS A 5 12.80 14.94 -10.50
C CYS A 5 11.26 14.97 -10.62
N SER A 6 10.60 13.82 -10.61
CA SER A 6 9.13 13.78 -10.53
C SER A 6 8.71 14.08 -9.10
N THR A 7 7.84 15.07 -8.91
CA THR A 7 7.20 15.37 -7.62
C THR A 7 5.76 14.91 -7.65
N ILE A 8 5.26 14.45 -6.52
CA ILE A 8 3.93 13.86 -6.35
C ILE A 8 3.24 14.61 -5.23
N GLY A 9 2.02 15.11 -5.46
CA GLY A 9 1.21 15.75 -4.44
C GLY A 9 0.64 14.72 -3.47
N LEU A 10 1.23 14.61 -2.28
CA LEU A 10 0.81 13.62 -1.29
C LEU A 10 0.50 14.27 0.06
N SER A 11 -0.49 13.75 0.76
CA SER A 11 -0.68 14.00 2.18
C SER A 11 0.56 13.54 2.96
N LEU A 12 0.79 14.12 4.14
CA LEU A 12 1.93 13.73 4.96
C LEU A 12 1.83 12.27 5.43
N ASN A 13 0.62 11.72 5.51
CA ASN A 13 0.37 10.32 5.85
C ASN A 13 0.77 9.38 4.71
N ALA A 14 0.36 9.67 3.47
CA ALA A 14 0.79 8.89 2.32
C ALA A 14 2.31 9.02 2.09
N ALA A 15 2.86 10.22 2.24
CA ALA A 15 4.30 10.44 2.18
C ALA A 15 5.05 9.60 3.24
N ALA A 16 4.52 9.53 4.46
CA ALA A 16 5.07 8.71 5.52
C ALA A 16 5.03 7.21 5.18
N ALA A 17 3.87 6.72 4.75
CA ALA A 17 3.65 5.32 4.38
C ALA A 17 4.60 4.88 3.25
N LEU A 18 4.75 5.70 2.20
CA LEU A 18 5.56 5.37 1.01
C LEU A 18 7.07 5.56 1.20
N SER A 19 7.50 6.34 2.19
CA SER A 19 8.93 6.60 2.46
C SER A 19 9.48 5.85 3.67
N GLY A 20 8.62 5.29 4.53
CA GLY A 20 8.99 4.75 5.83
C GLY A 20 9.53 5.80 6.80
N ARG A 21 9.27 7.10 6.54
CA ARG A 21 9.60 8.20 7.46
C ARG A 21 8.36 8.61 8.24
N SER A 22 8.54 9.14 9.44
CA SER A 22 7.40 9.63 10.23
C SER A 22 6.71 10.83 9.58
N VAL A 23 5.41 11.00 9.86
CA VAL A 23 4.65 12.21 9.48
C VAL A 23 5.33 13.48 10.00
N ARG A 24 5.86 13.44 11.23
CA ARG A 24 6.62 14.57 11.83
C ARG A 24 7.83 14.97 10.99
N THR A 25 8.53 14.01 10.39
CA THR A 25 9.66 14.28 9.49
C THR A 25 9.20 15.07 8.27
N TRP A 26 8.07 14.69 7.67
CA TRP A 26 7.50 15.40 6.53
C TRP A 26 6.96 16.77 6.88
N GLN A 27 6.28 16.89 8.02
CA GLN A 27 5.83 18.17 8.56
C GLN A 27 7.01 19.14 8.73
N ARG A 28 8.10 18.70 9.38
CA ARG A 28 9.30 19.52 9.57
C ARG A 28 9.89 20.00 8.24
N ARG A 29 9.96 19.12 7.22
CA ARG A 29 10.47 19.50 5.88
C ARG A 29 9.61 20.56 5.20
N VAL A 30 8.30 20.56 5.43
CA VAL A 30 7.40 21.61 4.95
C VAL A 30 7.61 22.92 5.71
N GLU A 31 7.75 22.86 7.04
CA GLU A 31 8.03 24.03 7.90
C GLU A 31 9.39 24.68 7.57
N GLU A 32 10.41 23.87 7.27
CA GLU A 32 11.75 24.29 6.86
C GLU A 32 11.80 24.79 5.39
N GLY A 33 10.70 24.69 4.64
CA GLY A 33 10.64 25.07 3.22
C GLY A 33 11.37 24.11 2.27
N ALA A 34 11.86 22.97 2.76
CA ALA A 34 12.54 21.95 1.98
C ALA A 34 11.59 21.14 1.08
N VAL A 35 10.28 21.19 1.36
CA VAL A 35 9.22 20.60 0.55
C VAL A 35 8.08 21.62 0.42
N GLN A 36 7.64 21.90 -0.80
CA GLN A 36 6.56 22.85 -1.06
C GLN A 36 5.20 22.27 -0.61
N ARG A 37 4.39 23.10 0.05
CA ARG A 37 3.00 22.79 0.37
C ARG A 37 2.06 23.27 -0.73
N LEU A 38 1.11 22.43 -1.11
CA LEU A 38 0.03 22.70 -2.06
C LEU A 38 -1.15 23.40 -1.38
N ALA A 39 -2.02 24.02 -2.19
CA ALA A 39 -3.18 24.77 -1.71
C ALA A 39 -4.19 23.90 -0.94
N ASP A 40 -4.29 22.62 -1.29
CA ASP A 40 -5.14 21.62 -0.63
C ASP A 40 -4.51 21.02 0.65
N GLY A 41 -3.32 21.49 1.04
CA GLY A 41 -2.61 21.08 2.23
C GLY A 41 -1.62 19.93 2.04
N ARG A 42 -1.59 19.28 0.87
CA ARG A 42 -0.61 18.23 0.51
C ARG A 42 0.80 18.80 0.33
N ALA A 43 1.79 17.93 0.28
CA ALA A 43 3.19 18.28 0.05
C ALA A 43 3.65 17.75 -1.32
N LEU A 44 4.46 18.53 -2.05
CA LEU A 44 5.12 18.08 -3.28
C LEU A 44 6.32 17.18 -2.94
N VAL A 45 6.03 15.91 -2.72
CA VAL A 45 7.01 14.90 -2.33
C VAL A 45 7.83 14.50 -3.56
N PRO A 46 9.17 14.63 -3.55
CA PRO A 46 9.97 14.14 -4.65
C PRO A 46 9.98 12.60 -4.64
N ALA A 47 9.87 11.99 -5.82
CA ALA A 47 9.77 10.54 -5.97
C ALA A 47 10.97 9.81 -5.35
N ASP A 48 12.17 10.39 -5.44
CA ASP A 48 13.41 9.84 -4.86
C ASP A 48 13.42 9.81 -3.31
N ALA A 49 12.46 10.46 -2.66
CA ALA A 49 12.27 10.37 -1.22
C ALA A 49 11.35 9.22 -0.79
N LEU A 50 10.66 8.57 -1.74
CA LEU A 50 9.98 7.30 -1.51
C LEU A 50 11.01 6.17 -1.37
N GLN A 51 10.59 5.04 -0.80
CA GLN A 51 11.53 3.92 -0.68
C GLN A 51 11.91 3.33 -2.03
N PRO A 52 13.17 2.88 -2.21
CA PRO A 52 13.60 2.25 -3.46
C PRO A 52 12.73 1.07 -3.89
N LEU A 53 12.29 0.23 -2.95
CA LEU A 53 11.40 -0.89 -3.25
C LEU A 53 10.00 -0.43 -3.67
N VAL A 54 9.48 0.66 -3.11
CA VAL A 54 8.20 1.27 -3.54
C VAL A 54 8.32 1.77 -4.98
N LEU A 55 9.43 2.44 -5.32
CA LEU A 55 9.70 2.89 -6.69
C LEU A 55 9.96 1.73 -7.66
N ALA A 56 10.48 0.59 -7.18
CA ALA A 56 10.67 -0.60 -7.99
C ALA A 56 9.34 -1.35 -8.23
N ALA A 57 8.44 -1.32 -7.24
CA ALA A 57 7.11 -1.93 -7.32
C ALA A 57 6.16 -1.16 -8.24
N LEU A 58 6.36 0.15 -8.42
CA LEU A 58 5.51 1.01 -9.24
C LEU A 58 6.27 1.48 -10.49
N SER A 59 5.79 1.10 -11.66
CA SER A 59 6.25 1.68 -12.93
C SER A 59 5.96 3.18 -12.98
N ALA A 60 6.63 3.89 -13.90
CA ALA A 60 6.41 5.33 -14.09
C ALA A 60 4.94 5.68 -14.39
N GLY A 61 4.20 4.77 -15.03
CA GLY A 61 2.77 4.94 -15.30
C GLY A 61 1.88 4.68 -14.08
N GLU A 62 2.33 3.91 -13.10
CA GLU A 62 1.57 3.59 -11.88
C GLU A 62 1.80 4.64 -10.78
N LEU A 63 2.92 5.35 -10.81
CA LEU A 63 3.16 6.49 -9.89
C LEU A 63 2.07 7.57 -10.02
N GLN A 64 1.44 7.71 -11.20
CA GLN A 64 0.34 8.65 -11.40
C GLN A 64 -0.93 8.28 -10.59
N TRP A 65 -1.05 7.03 -10.11
CA TRP A 65 -2.18 6.59 -9.29
C TRP A 65 -2.03 6.96 -7.81
N LEU A 66 -0.84 7.37 -7.37
CA LEU A 66 -0.60 7.75 -5.98
C LEU A 66 -1.39 9.00 -5.58
N GLU A 67 -1.52 9.99 -6.46
CA GLU A 67 -2.26 11.22 -6.15
C GLU A 67 -3.79 10.97 -6.06
N PRO A 68 -4.44 10.28 -7.00
CA PRO A 68 -5.84 9.87 -6.84
C PRO A 68 -6.08 8.98 -5.63
N ALA A 69 -5.18 8.02 -5.36
CA ALA A 69 -5.29 7.14 -4.20
C ALA A 69 -5.23 7.93 -2.87
N ASP A 70 -4.30 8.88 -2.76
CA ASP A 70 -4.21 9.79 -1.62
C ASP A 70 -5.42 10.73 -1.51
N SER A 71 -6.05 11.06 -2.63
CA SER A 71 -7.27 11.88 -2.69
C SER A 71 -8.56 11.12 -2.32
N GLY A 72 -8.46 9.80 -2.07
CA GLY A 72 -9.60 8.98 -1.65
C GLY A 72 -10.21 8.10 -2.73
N ASP A 73 -9.67 8.05 -3.95
CA ASP A 73 -10.19 7.16 -5.00
C ASP A 73 -9.99 5.69 -4.59
N ALA A 74 -11.08 5.00 -4.24
CA ALA A 74 -11.06 3.64 -3.73
C ALA A 74 -10.38 2.65 -4.69
N ARG A 75 -10.58 2.83 -5.99
CA ARG A 75 -10.00 1.94 -7.00
C ARG A 75 -8.50 2.20 -7.14
N ALA A 76 -8.07 3.45 -7.15
CA ALA A 76 -6.66 3.80 -7.18
C ALA A 76 -5.95 3.30 -5.91
N GLN A 77 -6.59 3.44 -4.74
CA GLN A 77 -6.11 2.86 -3.48
C GLN A 77 -5.95 1.34 -3.58
N ALA A 78 -6.97 0.63 -4.08
CA ALA A 78 -6.90 -0.81 -4.27
C ALA A 78 -5.78 -1.20 -5.25
N GLN A 79 -5.62 -0.47 -6.36
CA GLN A 79 -4.59 -0.74 -7.37
C GLN A 79 -3.18 -0.53 -6.84
N VAL A 80 -2.89 0.63 -6.23
CA VAL A 80 -1.58 0.92 -5.63
C VAL A 80 -1.28 -0.10 -4.52
N GLY A 81 -2.24 -0.33 -3.63
CA GLY A 81 -2.10 -1.30 -2.55
C GLY A 81 -1.83 -2.72 -3.05
N ALA A 82 -2.52 -3.16 -4.10
CA ALA A 82 -2.34 -4.47 -4.74
C ALA A 82 -0.95 -4.63 -5.36
N LEU A 83 -0.44 -3.61 -6.06
CA LEU A 83 0.91 -3.64 -6.64
C LEU A 83 1.98 -3.77 -5.57
N LEU A 84 1.87 -2.99 -4.50
CA LEU A 84 2.79 -3.05 -3.36
C LEU A 84 2.69 -4.39 -2.63
N ALA A 85 1.49 -4.91 -2.42
CA ALA A 85 1.25 -6.22 -1.80
C ALA A 85 1.83 -7.36 -2.66
N LEU A 86 1.61 -7.31 -3.97
CA LEU A 86 2.16 -8.28 -4.91
C LEU A 86 3.68 -8.29 -4.84
N SER A 87 4.33 -7.12 -4.87
CA SER A 87 5.78 -7.00 -4.71
C SER A 87 6.27 -7.53 -3.37
N ALA A 88 5.54 -7.29 -2.28
CA ALA A 88 5.89 -7.83 -0.95
C ALA A 88 5.73 -9.36 -0.85
N LEU A 89 4.81 -9.94 -1.61
CA LEU A 89 4.55 -11.39 -1.64
C LEU A 89 5.50 -12.16 -2.57
N GLN A 90 6.21 -11.49 -3.47
CA GLN A 90 7.24 -12.16 -4.28
C GLN A 90 8.44 -12.52 -3.38
N PRO A 91 8.96 -13.75 -3.43
CA PRO A 91 10.23 -14.08 -2.82
C PRO A 91 11.32 -13.28 -3.52
N GLY A 92 11.84 -12.25 -2.86
CA GLY A 92 12.98 -11.51 -3.35
C GLY A 92 14.26 -12.33 -3.26
N ASP A 93 15.21 -12.06 -4.16
CA ASP A 93 16.64 -12.42 -3.97
C ASP A 93 17.32 -11.45 -2.98
N HIS A 94 16.51 -10.99 -2.05
CA HIS A 94 16.67 -9.84 -1.20
C HIS A 94 17.24 -10.37 0.11
N GLY A 95 18.58 -10.44 0.21
CA GLY A 95 19.28 -10.96 1.38
C GLY A 95 18.85 -10.27 2.69
N GLU A 96 19.31 -10.77 3.83
CA GLU A 96 18.88 -10.39 5.21
C GLU A 96 18.79 -8.86 5.50
N HIS A 97 19.43 -8.00 4.70
CA HIS A 97 19.33 -6.54 4.80
C HIS A 97 18.05 -5.92 4.20
N ASP A 98 17.25 -6.67 3.44
CA ASP A 98 16.05 -6.18 2.75
C ASP A 98 14.75 -6.41 3.54
N GLU A 99 14.79 -7.13 4.67
CA GLU A 99 13.59 -7.43 5.47
C GLU A 99 12.88 -6.14 5.93
N ARG A 100 13.66 -5.10 6.28
CA ARG A 100 13.12 -3.80 6.69
C ARG A 100 12.48 -3.03 5.52
N ALA A 101 13.00 -3.21 4.31
CA ALA A 101 12.44 -2.57 3.12
C ALA A 101 11.19 -3.33 2.66
N GLY A 102 11.18 -4.67 2.73
CA GLY A 102 9.99 -5.49 2.56
C GLY A 102 8.88 -5.13 3.55
N ALA A 103 9.22 -4.93 4.83
CA ALA A 103 8.26 -4.45 5.83
C ALA A 103 7.63 -3.11 5.44
N CYS A 104 8.37 -2.22 4.80
CA CYS A 104 7.83 -0.93 4.37
C CYS A 104 6.94 -1.02 3.13
N LEU A 105 7.21 -1.96 2.20
CA LEU A 105 6.23 -2.31 1.15
C LEU A 105 4.92 -2.79 1.76
N VAL A 106 4.99 -3.67 2.76
CA VAL A 106 3.80 -4.17 3.45
C VAL A 106 3.05 -3.04 4.13
N GLN A 107 3.74 -2.16 4.88
CA GLN A 107 3.08 -1.01 5.52
C GLN A 107 2.41 -0.07 4.51
N ALA A 108 3.07 0.21 3.37
CA ALA A 108 2.48 1.02 2.32
C ALA A 108 1.27 0.32 1.66
N ALA A 109 1.35 -1.00 1.43
CA ALA A 109 0.23 -1.78 0.93
C ALA A 109 -0.97 -1.73 1.88
N LEU A 110 -0.75 -2.00 3.17
CA LEU A 110 -1.78 -1.92 4.21
C LEU A 110 -2.44 -0.53 4.24
N TYR A 111 -1.65 0.55 4.20
CA TYR A 111 -2.15 1.91 4.21
C TYR A 111 -3.21 2.17 3.13
N PHE A 112 -2.97 1.74 1.88
CA PHE A 112 -3.93 1.96 0.79
C PHE A 112 -5.05 0.92 0.79
N LEU A 113 -4.74 -0.35 1.05
CA LEU A 113 -5.72 -1.44 1.02
C LEU A 113 -6.77 -1.29 2.12
N GLU A 114 -6.40 -0.88 3.33
CA GLU A 114 -7.35 -0.64 4.43
C GLU A 114 -8.33 0.49 4.09
N GLN A 115 -7.84 1.56 3.45
CA GLN A 115 -8.68 2.67 3.00
C GLN A 115 -9.66 2.21 1.91
N ALA A 116 -9.19 1.49 0.90
CA ALA A 116 -10.04 0.95 -0.15
C ALA A 116 -11.08 -0.03 0.40
N ALA A 117 -10.67 -0.92 1.31
CA ALA A 117 -11.58 -1.87 1.97
C ALA A 117 -12.65 -1.17 2.81
N GLN A 118 -12.31 -0.04 3.46
CA GLN A 118 -13.29 0.78 4.19
C GLN A 118 -14.35 1.40 3.24
N GLN A 119 -13.99 1.62 1.98
CA GLN A 119 -14.89 2.07 0.92
C GLN A 119 -15.64 0.92 0.22
N GLY A 120 -15.41 -0.32 0.63
CA GLY A 120 -16.11 -1.50 0.10
C GLY A 120 -15.44 -2.16 -1.09
N GLU A 121 -14.18 -1.83 -1.40
CA GLU A 121 -13.48 -2.48 -2.51
C GLU A 121 -13.10 -3.92 -2.19
N ALA A 122 -13.70 -4.83 -2.95
CA ALA A 122 -13.61 -6.27 -2.72
C ALA A 122 -12.19 -6.80 -3.06
N ASP A 123 -11.57 -6.24 -4.10
CA ASP A 123 -10.18 -6.55 -4.48
C ASP A 123 -9.23 -6.20 -3.34
N ALA A 124 -9.41 -5.03 -2.70
CA ALA A 124 -8.54 -4.61 -1.60
C ALA A 124 -8.64 -5.54 -0.38
N MET A 125 -9.87 -5.97 -0.05
CA MET A 125 -10.10 -6.94 1.02
C MET A 125 -9.43 -8.28 0.71
N HIS A 126 -9.45 -8.73 -0.55
CA HIS A 126 -8.77 -9.96 -0.94
C HIS A 126 -7.25 -9.86 -0.73
N TRP A 127 -6.64 -8.75 -1.14
CA TRP A 127 -5.20 -8.51 -0.93
C TRP A 127 -4.82 -8.42 0.55
N LEU A 128 -5.64 -7.79 1.39
CA LEU A 128 -5.44 -7.82 2.85
C LEU A 128 -5.43 -9.26 3.37
N GLY A 129 -6.37 -10.08 2.90
CA GLY A 129 -6.43 -11.50 3.24
C GLY A 129 -5.13 -12.24 2.90
N LEU A 130 -4.56 -11.99 1.73
CA LEU A 130 -3.29 -12.59 1.30
C LEU A 130 -2.11 -12.13 2.14
N LEU A 131 -2.01 -10.85 2.47
CA LEU A 131 -0.93 -10.32 3.31
C LEU A 131 -0.95 -10.89 4.73
N HIS A 132 -2.14 -11.06 5.32
CA HIS A 132 -2.28 -11.70 6.63
C HIS A 132 -2.00 -13.21 6.57
N ALA A 133 -2.45 -13.90 5.52
CA ALA A 133 -2.19 -15.33 5.32
C ALA A 133 -0.68 -15.62 5.17
N ALA A 134 0.05 -14.70 4.54
CA ALA A 134 1.50 -14.77 4.40
C ALA A 134 2.27 -14.40 5.69
N GLY A 135 1.59 -13.95 6.75
CA GLY A 135 2.21 -13.53 8.01
C GLY A 135 3.01 -12.22 7.91
N LEU A 136 2.89 -11.48 6.79
CA LEU A 136 3.70 -10.29 6.52
C LEU A 136 3.27 -9.07 7.36
N CYS A 137 2.06 -9.08 7.89
CA CYS A 137 1.51 -7.96 8.66
C CYS A 137 2.06 -7.87 10.09
N GLY A 138 2.76 -8.90 10.58
CA GLY A 138 3.32 -8.94 11.95
C GLY A 138 2.30 -9.27 13.04
N ASP A 139 1.09 -9.68 12.68
CA ASP A 139 0.02 -10.02 13.62
C ASP A 139 0.09 -11.48 14.09
N ALA A 140 -0.05 -11.70 15.40
CA ALA A 140 -0.13 -13.04 15.97
C ALA A 140 -1.38 -13.84 15.53
N ALA A 141 -2.39 -13.15 14.99
CA ALA A 141 -3.67 -13.74 14.56
C ALA A 141 -3.84 -13.80 13.03
N GLY A 142 -2.73 -13.88 12.28
CA GLY A 142 -2.71 -13.78 10.82
C GLY A 142 -3.73 -14.66 10.09
N GLU A 143 -3.89 -15.93 10.49
CA GLU A 143 -4.85 -16.84 9.85
C GLU A 143 -6.31 -16.40 10.05
N ALA A 144 -6.67 -15.96 11.26
CA ALA A 144 -8.03 -15.49 11.54
C ALA A 144 -8.35 -14.19 10.80
N LEU A 145 -7.38 -13.27 10.73
CA LEU A 145 -7.52 -12.02 9.97
C LEU A 145 -7.62 -12.30 8.46
N ALA A 146 -6.83 -13.25 7.95
CA ALA A 146 -6.92 -13.67 6.55
C ALA A 146 -8.32 -14.18 6.20
N LEU A 147 -8.89 -15.08 7.01
CA LEU A 147 -10.24 -15.62 6.82
C LEU A 147 -11.31 -14.52 6.91
N MET A 148 -11.19 -13.60 7.87
CA MET A 148 -12.09 -12.47 8.02
C MET A 148 -12.11 -11.61 6.74
N TRP A 149 -10.94 -11.24 6.23
CA TRP A 149 -10.82 -10.42 5.02
C TRP A 149 -11.31 -11.15 3.76
N LEU A 150 -11.00 -12.44 3.61
CA LEU A 150 -11.54 -13.29 2.55
C LEU A 150 -13.08 -13.36 2.60
N ALA A 151 -13.66 -13.57 3.78
CA ALA A 151 -15.11 -13.55 4.01
C ALA A 151 -15.75 -12.22 3.59
N ARG A 152 -15.11 -11.10 3.96
CA ARG A 152 -15.57 -9.76 3.58
C ARG A 152 -15.48 -9.54 2.07
N ALA A 153 -14.37 -9.90 1.44
CA ALA A 153 -14.19 -9.80 -0.01
C ALA A 153 -15.25 -10.59 -0.77
N ALA A 154 -15.52 -11.84 -0.36
CA ALA A 154 -16.55 -12.68 -0.98
C ALA A 154 -17.97 -12.08 -0.84
N THR A 155 -18.27 -11.49 0.32
CA THR A 155 -19.56 -10.81 0.58
C THR A 155 -19.72 -9.58 -0.33
N HIS A 156 -18.62 -8.91 -0.65
CA HIS A 156 -18.59 -7.79 -1.60
C HIS A 156 -18.44 -8.24 -3.07
N GLY A 157 -18.58 -9.53 -3.37
CA GLY A 157 -18.64 -10.05 -4.74
C GLY A 157 -17.31 -10.47 -5.36
N HIS A 158 -16.21 -10.49 -4.59
CA HIS A 158 -14.91 -10.94 -5.09
C HIS A 158 -14.94 -12.44 -5.46
N ALA A 159 -14.83 -12.75 -6.75
CA ALA A 159 -15.03 -14.10 -7.28
C ALA A 159 -14.04 -15.12 -6.70
N LEU A 160 -12.75 -14.79 -6.70
CA LEU A 160 -11.71 -15.69 -6.17
C LEU A 160 -11.86 -15.91 -4.66
N ALA A 161 -12.27 -14.88 -3.92
CA ALA A 161 -12.45 -15.00 -2.47
C ALA A 161 -13.61 -15.94 -2.15
N ARG A 162 -14.71 -15.85 -2.92
CA ARG A 162 -15.86 -16.75 -2.80
C ARG A 162 -15.48 -18.19 -3.08
N GLU A 163 -14.68 -18.44 -4.11
CA GLU A 163 -14.17 -19.78 -4.44
C GLU A 163 -13.25 -20.32 -3.34
N GLN A 164 -12.34 -19.49 -2.81
CA GLN A 164 -11.45 -19.86 -1.72
C GLN A 164 -12.23 -20.24 -0.45
N LEU A 165 -13.24 -19.46 -0.06
CA LEU A 165 -14.09 -19.79 1.10
C LEU A 165 -14.90 -21.06 0.89
N ALA A 166 -15.46 -21.27 -0.30
CA ALA A 166 -16.22 -22.47 -0.61
C ALA A 166 -15.36 -23.74 -0.51
N GLY A 167 -14.06 -23.65 -0.79
CA GLY A 167 -13.11 -24.75 -0.58
C GLY A 167 -12.75 -25.00 0.88
N LEU A 168 -12.88 -23.99 1.75
CA LEU A 168 -12.58 -24.08 3.18
C LEU A 168 -13.79 -24.55 4.01
N MET A 169 -15.01 -24.36 3.51
CA MET A 169 -16.22 -24.82 4.18
C MET A 169 -16.51 -26.29 3.82
N PRO A 170 -16.74 -27.16 4.81
CA PRO A 170 -17.15 -28.53 4.53
C PRO A 170 -18.52 -28.53 3.84
N ARG A 171 -18.66 -29.36 2.81
CA ARG A 171 -19.92 -29.61 2.10
C ARG A 171 -20.84 -30.53 2.88
#